data_AF-A0A524IIJ8-F1
#
_entry.id   AF-A0A524IIJ8-F1
#
_cell.length_a   1.000
_cell.length_b   1.000
_cell.length_c   1.000
_cell.angle_alpha   90.00
_cell.angle_beta   90.00
_cell.angle_gamma   90.00
#
_symmetry.space_group_name_H-M   'P 1'
#
loop_
_entity.id
_entity.type
_entity.pdbx_description
1 polymer ?
#
loop_
_entity_poly.entity_id
_entity_poly.type
_entity_poly.pdbx_seq_one_letter_code
_entity_poly.pdbx_strand_id
1 'polypeptide(L)'
;MSNAMFGITQLSKAQTRSVTAENVYGEKGRGGMAEVSATPQPEVVKIGQKWEGPNPCARDLGRTWKVRPCIRLEKQTTTTLMDVKGPGTIQHIWITVDPKFYRDLVLRMYWDGEKTPSVEVPVGDFFCNAWKRRASIVALPINVNPSGGFNSYFPMPFRKQARITIENLSPEDCGGFFYAINYALGPVGDEEAYFHAQFRRTNPLPYKDDYTILDGVRGHGHFVGTFMAWQQNSDGWWGEGEFKAFLDGDKEFPTICGTGTEDYFGGAWCFGANYTAPFLGYQDLTPQDQAGHPMGRHGHRHIMYRFHLLDPIRFQKDLRVTM
;
A
#
# COMPACT_ATOMS: atom_id res chain seq x y z
N MET A 1 -7.58 -20.11 -18.75
CA MET A 1 -7.95 -19.14 -17.70
C MET A 1 -8.51 -19.91 -16.52
N SER A 2 -7.75 -20.07 -15.43
CA SER A 2 -8.36 -20.51 -14.17
C SER A 2 -9.01 -19.28 -13.52
N ASN A 3 -10.31 -19.30 -13.31
CA ASN A 3 -10.96 -18.35 -12.41
C ASN A 3 -10.41 -18.63 -10.99
N ALA A 4 -10.03 -17.58 -10.25
CA ALA A 4 -9.41 -17.66 -8.94
C ALA A 4 -10.16 -18.59 -7.96
N MET A 5 -11.49 -18.68 -8.09
CA MET A 5 -12.32 -19.58 -7.28
C MET A 5 -12.15 -21.06 -7.62
N PHE A 6 -11.76 -21.44 -8.84
CA PHE A 6 -11.42 -22.84 -9.15
C PHE A 6 -9.99 -23.18 -8.74
N GLY A 7 -9.13 -22.18 -8.54
CA GLY A 7 -7.77 -22.40 -8.02
C GLY A 7 -7.76 -22.99 -6.61
N ILE A 8 -8.76 -22.67 -5.77
CA ILE A 8 -8.81 -23.13 -4.37
C ILE A 8 -9.03 -24.64 -4.23
N THR A 9 -9.59 -25.31 -5.25
CA THR A 9 -9.77 -26.77 -5.24
C THR A 9 -8.54 -27.51 -5.75
N GLN A 10 -7.58 -26.81 -6.34
CA GLN A 10 -6.31 -27.39 -6.80
C GLN A 10 -5.29 -27.38 -5.67
N LEU A 11 -4.76 -28.57 -5.33
CA LEU A 11 -3.71 -28.68 -4.32
C LEU A 11 -2.39 -28.10 -4.85
N SER A 12 -1.84 -27.15 -4.12
CA SER A 12 -0.53 -26.54 -4.40
C SER A 12 0.58 -27.18 -3.57
N LYS A 13 1.78 -27.28 -4.15
CA LYS A 13 3.01 -27.64 -3.41
C LYS A 13 3.67 -26.44 -2.73
N ALA A 14 3.12 -25.24 -2.91
CA ALA A 14 3.66 -24.03 -2.31
C ALA A 14 3.60 -24.10 -0.78
N GLN A 15 4.57 -23.47 -0.11
CA GLN A 15 4.69 -23.50 1.33
C GLN A 15 4.38 -22.13 1.92
N THR A 16 3.24 -22.02 2.60
CA THR A 16 2.85 -20.77 3.25
C THR A 16 3.74 -20.46 4.46
N ARG A 17 4.09 -19.19 4.60
CA ARG A 17 4.85 -18.61 5.70
C ARG A 17 4.22 -17.27 6.10
N SER A 18 4.46 -16.84 7.32
CA SER A 18 3.90 -15.59 7.85
C SER A 18 4.93 -14.89 8.71
N VAL A 19 5.36 -13.71 8.28
CA VAL A 19 6.26 -12.83 9.01
C VAL A 19 5.43 -11.89 9.88
N THR A 20 5.72 -11.88 11.18
CA THR A 20 5.06 -11.01 12.17
C THR A 20 6.07 -10.55 13.22
N ALA A 21 5.65 -9.70 14.16
CA ALA A 21 6.48 -9.34 15.31
C ALA A 21 6.86 -10.55 16.21
N GLU A 22 6.12 -11.66 16.16
CA GLU A 22 6.43 -12.90 16.91
C GLU A 22 7.43 -13.81 16.18
N ASN A 23 7.48 -13.72 14.85
CA ASN A 23 8.24 -14.61 13.98
C ASN A 23 8.77 -13.80 12.80
N VAL A 24 9.85 -13.06 13.03
CA VAL A 24 10.34 -12.01 12.12
C VAL A 24 10.91 -12.55 10.80
N TYR A 25 11.19 -13.85 10.71
CA TYR A 25 11.60 -14.54 9.48
C TYR A 25 10.51 -15.48 8.93
N GLY A 26 9.37 -15.57 9.61
CA GLY A 26 8.23 -16.39 9.22
C GLY A 26 8.51 -17.89 9.18
N GLU A 27 9.50 -18.38 9.94
CA GLU A 27 9.94 -19.77 9.92
C GLU A 27 8.85 -20.76 10.36
N LYS A 28 8.91 -21.99 9.83
CA LYS A 28 7.95 -23.06 10.15
C LYS A 28 8.03 -23.39 11.64
N GLY A 29 6.87 -23.44 12.32
CA GLY A 29 6.77 -23.83 13.72
C GLY A 29 7.29 -22.79 14.72
N ARG A 30 7.52 -21.55 14.28
CA ARG A 30 8.03 -20.45 15.11
C ARG A 30 6.97 -19.41 15.48
N GLY A 31 5.69 -19.66 15.20
CA GLY A 31 4.61 -18.76 15.64
C GLY A 31 4.42 -18.80 17.17
N GLY A 32 4.29 -17.62 17.79
CA GLY A 32 4.11 -17.50 19.25
C GLY A 32 5.33 -17.96 20.06
N MET A 33 6.53 -17.88 19.48
CA MET A 33 7.75 -18.34 20.15
C MET A 33 8.35 -17.31 21.11
N ALA A 34 7.87 -16.06 21.09
CA ALA A 34 8.39 -15.03 21.96
C ALA A 34 8.15 -15.37 23.43
N GLU A 35 9.12 -14.98 24.23
CA GLU A 35 9.07 -15.09 25.68
C GLU A 35 8.68 -13.76 26.29
N VAL A 36 8.01 -13.82 27.44
CA VAL A 36 7.83 -12.66 28.32
C VAL A 36 9.18 -12.41 29.01
N SER A 37 10.09 -11.72 28.32
CA SER A 37 11.48 -11.54 28.73
C SER A 37 12.01 -10.13 28.46
N ALA A 38 12.90 -9.65 29.33
CA ALA A 38 13.67 -8.43 29.08
C ALA A 38 14.76 -8.64 28.02
N THR A 39 15.20 -9.88 27.81
CA THR A 39 16.23 -10.23 26.84
C THR A 39 15.60 -10.38 25.45
N PRO A 40 16.16 -9.72 24.42
CA PRO A 40 15.65 -9.85 23.06
C PRO A 40 15.88 -11.25 22.50
N GLN A 41 14.95 -11.71 21.68
CA GLN A 41 15.14 -12.94 20.92
C GLN A 41 16.28 -12.78 19.91
N PRO A 42 17.12 -13.81 19.67
CA PRO A 42 18.25 -13.73 18.73
C PRO A 42 17.85 -13.27 17.32
N GLU A 43 16.71 -13.74 16.82
CA GLU A 43 16.16 -13.39 15.52
C GLU A 43 15.74 -11.91 15.43
N VAL A 44 15.23 -11.34 16.52
CA VAL A 44 14.86 -9.91 16.61
C VAL A 44 16.11 -9.05 16.59
N VAL A 45 17.17 -9.45 17.31
CA VAL A 45 18.47 -8.77 17.25
C VAL A 45 19.05 -8.85 15.84
N LYS A 46 18.99 -10.02 15.21
CA LYS A 46 19.53 -10.25 13.86
C LYS A 46 18.84 -9.39 12.79
N ILE A 47 17.51 -9.24 12.85
CA ILE A 47 16.77 -8.40 11.90
C ILE A 47 16.89 -6.90 12.23
N GLY A 48 17.39 -6.55 13.42
CA GLY A 48 17.58 -5.17 13.88
C GLY A 48 16.31 -4.49 14.40
N GLN A 49 15.29 -5.25 14.79
CA GLN A 49 14.08 -4.67 15.37
C GLN A 49 14.28 -4.32 16.84
N LYS A 50 13.69 -3.20 17.28
CA LYS A 50 13.70 -2.82 18.70
C LYS A 50 12.99 -3.87 19.56
N TRP A 51 13.60 -4.18 20.70
CA TRP A 51 12.99 -4.97 21.76
C TRP A 51 12.60 -4.06 22.92
N GLU A 52 11.32 -4.09 23.30
CA GLU A 52 10.76 -3.24 24.35
C GLU A 52 10.60 -3.98 25.69
N GLY A 53 11.02 -5.25 25.74
CA GLY A 53 10.77 -6.11 26.88
C GLY A 53 9.36 -6.73 26.86
N PRO A 54 8.92 -7.25 28.02
CA PRO A 54 7.61 -7.85 28.19
C PRO A 54 6.46 -6.91 27.82
N ASN A 55 5.51 -7.39 27.01
CA ASN A 55 4.28 -6.63 26.75
C ASN A 55 3.37 -6.65 28.01
N PRO A 56 2.99 -5.50 28.58
CA PRO A 56 2.20 -5.45 29.81
C PRO A 56 0.79 -6.05 29.66
N CYS A 57 0.24 -6.10 28.44
CA CYS A 57 -1.06 -6.71 28.14
C CYS A 57 -0.99 -8.24 28.03
N ALA A 58 0.21 -8.83 27.99
CA ALA A 58 0.44 -10.27 27.89
C ALA A 58 1.41 -10.79 28.98
N ARG A 59 1.59 -10.02 30.06
CA ARG A 59 2.59 -10.27 31.12
C ARG A 59 2.41 -11.61 31.86
N ASP A 60 1.16 -12.10 31.93
CA ASP A 60 0.81 -13.36 32.60
C ASP A 60 0.67 -14.53 31.60
N LEU A 61 0.92 -14.27 30.31
CA LEU A 61 0.95 -15.28 29.26
C LEU A 61 2.37 -15.83 29.08
N GLY A 62 2.54 -16.76 28.14
CA GLY A 62 3.84 -17.32 27.78
C GLY A 62 3.90 -17.68 26.31
N ARG A 63 4.89 -18.49 25.96
CA ARG A 63 5.00 -19.09 24.62
C ARG A 63 3.69 -19.76 24.21
N THR A 64 3.46 -19.85 22.91
CA THR A 64 2.22 -20.23 22.20
C THR A 64 1.11 -19.18 22.25
N TRP A 65 1.24 -18.13 23.06
CA TRP A 65 0.36 -16.95 23.03
C TRP A 65 1.01 -15.78 22.31
N LYS A 66 0.22 -14.72 22.09
CA LYS A 66 0.65 -13.48 21.45
C LYS A 66 1.24 -12.52 22.50
N VAL A 67 2.55 -12.62 22.76
CA VAL A 67 3.25 -11.84 23.80
C VAL A 67 4.10 -10.68 23.24
N ARG A 68 4.45 -10.71 21.96
CA ARG A 68 5.04 -9.61 21.18
C ARG A 68 4.16 -9.30 19.96
N PRO A 69 2.96 -8.73 20.16
CA PRO A 69 1.98 -8.53 19.10
C PRO A 69 2.32 -7.42 18.10
N CYS A 70 3.17 -6.47 18.49
CA CYS A 70 3.50 -5.25 17.75
C CYS A 70 4.96 -4.85 18.04
N ILE A 71 5.41 -3.83 17.33
CA ILE A 71 6.71 -3.21 17.52
C ILE A 71 6.56 -1.69 17.69
N ARG A 72 7.54 -1.07 18.35
CA ARG A 72 7.81 0.37 18.23
C ARG A 72 8.74 0.64 17.04
N LEU A 73 8.38 1.63 16.24
CA LEU A 73 9.25 2.23 15.23
C LEU A 73 9.86 3.50 15.83
N GLU A 74 11.15 3.46 16.09
CA GLU A 74 11.87 4.63 16.62
C GLU A 74 11.80 5.79 15.62
N LYS A 75 11.72 7.02 16.13
CA LYS A 75 11.75 8.24 15.30
C LYS A 75 12.98 8.27 14.40
N GLN A 76 12.82 8.86 13.21
CA GLN A 76 13.91 9.09 12.24
C GLN A 76 14.75 7.84 11.92
N THR A 77 14.13 6.66 11.96
CA THR A 77 14.82 5.37 11.85
C THR A 77 14.12 4.47 10.84
N THR A 78 14.91 3.66 10.14
CA THR A 78 14.41 2.58 9.27
C THR A 78 14.42 1.26 10.00
N THR A 79 13.27 0.58 10.01
CA THR A 79 13.09 -0.74 10.61
C THR A 79 12.77 -1.78 9.54
N THR A 80 13.47 -2.91 9.56
CA THR A 80 13.17 -4.05 8.67
C THR A 80 11.97 -4.83 9.21
N LEU A 81 10.93 -4.95 8.39
CA LEU A 81 9.73 -5.74 8.69
C LEU A 81 9.86 -7.18 8.18
N MET A 82 10.55 -7.37 7.05
CA MET A 82 10.75 -8.66 6.40
C MET A 82 12.09 -8.68 5.69
N ASP A 83 12.82 -9.78 5.82
CA ASP A 83 13.99 -10.12 5.00
C ASP A 83 14.05 -11.65 4.85
N VAL A 84 13.53 -12.16 3.73
CA VAL A 84 13.42 -13.61 3.50
C VAL A 84 13.97 -14.00 2.13
N LYS A 85 14.50 -15.22 2.06
CA LYS A 85 15.04 -15.81 0.82
C LYS A 85 14.03 -16.73 0.14
N GLY A 86 14.21 -16.90 -1.16
CA GLY A 86 13.55 -17.90 -1.99
C GLY A 86 13.16 -17.34 -3.35
N PRO A 87 12.64 -18.17 -4.26
CA PRO A 87 11.50 -17.76 -5.04
C PRO A 87 10.23 -17.89 -4.18
N GLY A 88 9.32 -16.94 -4.33
CA GLY A 88 8.01 -16.96 -3.68
C GLY A 88 7.19 -15.72 -4.04
N THR A 89 5.95 -15.68 -3.55
CA THR A 89 5.02 -14.58 -3.81
C THR A 89 4.39 -14.13 -2.50
N ILE A 90 4.51 -12.84 -2.17
CA ILE A 90 3.73 -12.23 -1.09
C ILE A 90 2.27 -12.18 -1.55
N GLN A 91 1.37 -12.68 -0.71
CA GLN A 91 -0.05 -12.83 -1.05
C GLN A 91 -0.94 -11.92 -0.21
N HIS A 92 -0.47 -11.53 0.97
CA HIS A 92 -1.22 -10.68 1.86
C HIS A 92 -0.32 -9.89 2.80
N ILE A 93 -0.55 -8.59 2.90
CA ILE A 93 0.04 -7.72 3.90
C ILE A 93 -1.09 -7.13 4.73
N TRP A 94 -1.03 -7.35 6.05
CA TRP A 94 -1.86 -6.65 7.02
C TRP A 94 -1.03 -5.71 7.88
N ILE A 95 -1.50 -4.49 8.09
CA ILE A 95 -0.89 -3.48 8.96
C ILE A 95 -1.99 -2.79 9.77
N THR A 96 -1.69 -2.38 11.01
CA THR A 96 -2.45 -1.32 11.67
C THR A 96 -1.53 -0.39 12.42
N VAL A 97 -1.83 0.90 12.34
CA VAL A 97 -1.05 1.99 12.91
C VAL A 97 -1.95 3.19 13.16
N ASP A 98 -1.55 4.06 14.09
CA ASP A 98 -2.25 5.31 14.36
C ASP A 98 -2.29 6.22 13.11
N PRO A 99 -3.46 6.80 12.76
CA PRO A 99 -3.61 7.73 11.64
C PRO A 99 -2.61 8.88 11.62
N LYS A 100 -2.13 9.34 12.78
CA LYS A 100 -1.16 10.44 12.85
C LYS A 100 0.15 10.12 12.10
N PHE A 101 0.48 8.85 11.91
CA PHE A 101 1.70 8.38 11.25
C PHE A 101 1.52 7.99 9.77
N TYR A 102 0.30 8.04 9.22
CA TYR A 102 0.01 7.54 7.85
C TYR A 102 0.90 8.14 6.76
N ARG A 103 1.26 9.42 6.88
CA ARG A 103 2.14 10.11 5.93
C ARG A 103 3.61 10.16 6.38
N ASP A 104 3.89 9.80 7.62
CA ASP A 104 5.22 9.91 8.22
C ASP A 104 5.99 8.58 8.13
N LEU A 105 5.29 7.45 7.98
CA LEU A 105 5.92 6.15 7.77
C LEU A 105 6.04 5.84 6.28
N VAL A 106 7.27 5.68 5.79
CA VAL A 106 7.55 5.32 4.39
C VAL A 106 7.77 3.82 4.29
N LEU A 107 6.88 3.14 3.59
CA LEU A 107 6.97 1.73 3.27
C LEU A 107 7.85 1.55 2.03
N ARG A 108 8.87 0.68 2.16
CA ARG A 108 9.73 0.31 1.04
C ARG A 108 9.79 -1.19 0.84
N MET A 109 9.79 -1.62 -0.42
CA MET A 109 9.97 -3.01 -0.80
C MET A 109 11.08 -3.14 -1.84
N TYR A 110 11.91 -4.15 -1.67
CA TYR A 110 13.06 -4.43 -2.52
C TYR A 110 12.99 -5.89 -2.97
N TRP A 111 13.14 -6.09 -4.27
CA TRP A 111 13.12 -7.42 -4.88
C TRP A 111 14.53 -7.88 -5.26
N ASP A 112 14.84 -9.14 -4.95
CA ASP A 112 15.99 -9.87 -5.46
C ASP A 112 17.37 -9.22 -5.23
N GLY A 113 17.48 -8.53 -4.10
CA GLY A 113 18.73 -7.91 -3.64
C GLY A 113 19.02 -6.55 -4.28
N GLU A 114 18.03 -5.93 -4.93
CA GLU A 114 18.18 -4.59 -5.48
C GLU A 114 18.48 -3.54 -4.39
N LYS A 115 19.23 -2.50 -4.78
CA LYS A 115 19.62 -1.42 -3.87
C LYS A 115 18.56 -0.31 -3.79
N THR A 116 17.88 -0.04 -4.89
CA THR A 116 16.81 0.95 -5.00
C THR A 116 15.47 0.26 -4.84
N PRO A 117 14.54 0.79 -4.02
CA PRO A 117 13.26 0.13 -3.79
C PRO A 117 12.37 0.19 -5.04
N SER A 118 11.72 -0.92 -5.38
CA SER A 118 10.65 -0.98 -6.39
C SER A 118 9.32 -0.39 -5.90
N VAL A 119 9.13 -0.36 -4.57
CA VAL A 119 8.00 0.30 -3.91
C VAL A 119 8.55 1.31 -2.92
N GLU A 120 8.16 2.58 -3.03
CA GLU A 120 8.50 3.61 -2.06
C GLU A 120 7.34 4.60 -1.92
N VAL A 121 6.56 4.43 -0.84
CA VAL A 121 5.30 5.17 -0.65
C VAL A 121 5.02 5.37 0.83
N PRO A 122 4.35 6.46 1.24
CA PRO A 122 3.82 6.55 2.60
C PRO A 122 2.81 5.42 2.87
N VAL A 123 2.84 4.86 4.09
CA VAL A 123 2.04 3.68 4.44
C VAL A 123 0.55 3.93 4.26
N GLY A 124 0.04 5.11 4.63
CA GLY A 124 -1.37 5.44 4.47
C GLY A 124 -1.79 5.44 3.00
N ASP A 125 -1.02 6.11 2.15
CA ASP A 125 -1.31 6.22 0.72
C ASP A 125 -1.28 4.88 -0.01
N PHE A 126 -0.37 3.97 0.36
CA PHE A 126 -0.37 2.60 -0.16
C PHE A 126 -1.72 1.90 0.07
N PHE A 127 -2.36 2.16 1.21
CA PHE A 127 -3.66 1.61 1.58
C PHE A 127 -4.82 2.58 1.33
N CYS A 128 -4.67 3.51 0.38
CA CYS A 128 -5.71 4.46 -0.01
C CYS A 128 -6.25 5.35 1.15
N ASN A 129 -5.39 5.64 2.13
CA ASN A 129 -5.71 6.42 3.33
C ASN A 129 -4.74 7.59 3.48
N ALA A 130 -5.09 8.72 2.85
CA ALA A 130 -4.33 9.96 2.94
C ALA A 130 -4.81 10.85 4.11
N TRP A 131 -4.29 12.09 4.17
CA TRP A 131 -4.77 13.14 5.08
C TRP A 131 -4.66 12.84 6.58
N LYS A 132 -3.90 11.79 6.96
CA LYS A 132 -3.86 11.28 8.34
C LYS A 132 -5.27 11.00 8.89
N ARG A 133 -6.20 10.63 8.01
CA ARG A 133 -7.61 10.35 8.32
C ARG A 133 -7.97 8.96 7.83
N ARG A 134 -8.72 8.23 8.65
CA ARG A 134 -9.24 6.91 8.28
C ARG A 134 -10.35 7.04 7.25
N ALA A 135 -10.29 6.20 6.24
CA ALA A 135 -11.34 5.96 5.26
C ALA A 135 -11.46 4.46 5.04
N SER A 136 -12.69 3.96 5.04
CA SER A 136 -12.97 2.55 4.71
C SER A 136 -12.82 2.34 3.20
N ILE A 137 -12.15 1.27 2.80
CA ILE A 137 -11.88 0.95 1.39
C ILE A 137 -12.26 -0.51 1.16
N VAL A 138 -13.14 -0.78 0.18
CA VAL A 138 -13.59 -2.14 -0.15
C VAL A 138 -13.07 -2.64 -1.51
N ALA A 139 -11.96 -2.08 -1.99
CA ALA A 139 -11.33 -2.55 -3.21
C ALA A 139 -10.82 -3.99 -3.04
N LEU A 140 -10.75 -4.76 -4.13
CA LEU A 140 -10.23 -6.12 -4.11
C LEU A 140 -8.76 -6.20 -3.71
N PRO A 141 -7.85 -5.38 -4.28
CA PRO A 141 -6.43 -5.52 -3.98
C PRO A 141 -6.01 -4.74 -2.73
N ILE A 142 -6.83 -3.77 -2.29
CA ILE A 142 -6.61 -2.95 -1.10
C ILE A 142 -7.91 -2.85 -0.32
N ASN A 143 -7.92 -3.35 0.91
CA ASN A 143 -9.10 -3.34 1.76
C ASN A 143 -8.77 -2.73 3.13
N VAL A 144 -9.45 -1.64 3.48
CA VAL A 144 -9.29 -0.96 4.76
C VAL A 144 -10.58 -1.05 5.55
N ASN A 145 -10.53 -1.84 6.61
CA ASN A 145 -11.65 -2.09 7.50
C ASN A 145 -11.70 -1.08 8.65
N PRO A 146 -12.87 -0.94 9.31
CA PRO A 146 -13.03 -0.04 10.46
C PRO A 146 -11.88 -0.15 11.48
N SER A 147 -11.57 0.99 12.12
CA SER A 147 -10.43 1.15 13.04
C SER A 147 -9.03 1.08 12.40
N GLY A 148 -8.92 0.93 11.09
CA GLY A 148 -7.63 1.03 10.37
C GLY A 148 -6.92 -0.31 10.21
N GLY A 149 -7.67 -1.38 9.92
CA GLY A 149 -7.09 -2.64 9.48
C GLY A 149 -6.74 -2.56 8.00
N PHE A 150 -5.49 -2.26 7.69
CA PHE A 150 -4.97 -2.15 6.32
C PHE A 150 -4.66 -3.54 5.77
N ASN A 151 -5.25 -3.89 4.62
CA ASN A 151 -5.00 -5.15 3.94
C ASN A 151 -4.61 -4.89 2.48
N SER A 152 -3.57 -5.56 2.01
CA SER A 152 -3.17 -5.60 0.60
C SER A 152 -3.13 -7.05 0.15
N TYR A 153 -3.77 -7.31 -0.99
CA TYR A 153 -3.87 -8.61 -1.65
C TYR A 153 -3.21 -8.59 -3.03
N PHE A 154 -2.45 -7.55 -3.36
CA PHE A 154 -1.61 -7.58 -4.55
C PHE A 154 -0.60 -8.72 -4.45
N PRO A 155 -0.51 -9.61 -5.46
CA PRO A 155 0.57 -10.58 -5.51
C PRO A 155 1.89 -9.85 -5.78
N MET A 156 2.91 -10.13 -4.97
CA MET A 156 4.25 -9.54 -5.13
C MET A 156 5.29 -10.66 -5.23
N PRO A 157 5.57 -11.15 -6.46
CA PRO A 157 6.56 -12.19 -6.69
C PRO A 157 7.99 -11.70 -6.43
N PHE A 158 8.85 -12.59 -5.96
CA PHE A 158 10.29 -12.41 -5.82
C PHE A 158 11.00 -13.73 -6.17
N ARG A 159 12.15 -13.69 -6.85
CA ARG A 159 12.83 -14.92 -7.33
C ARG A 159 14.00 -15.35 -6.44
N LYS A 160 14.58 -14.42 -5.69
CA LYS A 160 15.75 -14.61 -4.82
C LYS A 160 15.49 -14.13 -3.39
N GLN A 161 14.92 -12.93 -3.23
CA GLN A 161 14.78 -12.29 -1.93
C GLN A 161 13.67 -11.23 -1.94
N ALA A 162 12.92 -11.14 -0.85
CA ALA A 162 12.05 -10.01 -0.58
C ALA A 162 12.48 -9.33 0.71
N ARG A 163 12.73 -8.01 0.64
CA ARG A 163 13.00 -7.18 1.80
C ARG A 163 11.96 -6.07 1.89
N ILE A 164 11.33 -5.93 3.05
CA ILE A 164 10.38 -4.84 3.34
C ILE A 164 10.88 -4.07 4.54
N THR A 165 10.95 -2.75 4.40
CA THR A 165 11.34 -1.82 5.47
C THR A 165 10.29 -0.75 5.66
N ILE A 166 10.18 -0.23 6.87
CA ILE A 166 9.38 0.95 7.18
C ILE A 166 10.30 2.00 7.81
N GLU A 167 10.34 3.20 7.25
CA GLU A 167 11.07 4.33 7.81
C GLU A 167 10.10 5.26 8.51
N ASN A 168 10.39 5.61 9.76
CA ASN A 168 9.64 6.62 10.48
C ASN A 168 10.31 7.98 10.30
N LEU A 169 9.72 8.87 9.50
CA LEU A 169 10.19 10.25 9.32
C LEU A 169 9.70 11.20 10.42
N SER A 170 8.78 10.75 11.27
CA SER A 170 8.24 11.55 12.37
C SER A 170 9.32 11.88 13.40
N PRO A 171 9.25 13.04 14.08
CA PRO A 171 10.06 13.33 15.26
C PRO A 171 9.63 12.53 16.51
N GLU A 172 8.55 11.73 16.41
CA GLU A 172 8.02 10.90 17.50
C GLU A 172 8.17 9.40 17.22
N ASP A 173 8.33 8.62 18.28
CA ASP A 173 8.29 7.16 18.19
C ASP A 173 6.86 6.70 17.86
N CYS A 174 6.74 5.75 16.94
CA CYS A 174 5.48 5.10 16.61
C CYS A 174 5.37 3.77 17.36
N GLY A 175 4.72 3.81 18.54
CA GLY A 175 4.35 2.60 19.27
C GLY A 175 3.14 1.89 18.65
N GLY A 176 2.97 0.60 18.97
CA GLY A 176 1.77 -0.14 18.55
C GLY A 176 1.66 -0.33 17.04
N PHE A 177 2.78 -0.50 16.34
CA PHE A 177 2.78 -0.87 14.93
C PHE A 177 2.62 -2.39 14.81
N PHE A 178 1.47 -2.85 14.32
CA PHE A 178 1.22 -4.27 14.10
C PHE A 178 1.30 -4.58 12.62
N TYR A 179 1.86 -5.73 12.27
CA TYR A 179 1.93 -6.20 10.90
C TYR A 179 1.91 -7.73 10.82
N ALA A 180 1.44 -8.23 9.68
CA ALA A 180 1.56 -9.61 9.27
C ALA A 180 1.76 -9.66 7.75
N ILE A 181 2.81 -10.33 7.30
CA ILE A 181 3.15 -10.47 5.88
C ILE A 181 3.12 -11.96 5.54
N ASN A 182 2.08 -12.38 4.82
CA ASN A 182 1.88 -13.75 4.41
C ASN A 182 2.38 -13.94 2.98
N TYR A 183 3.17 -14.99 2.78
CA TYR A 183 3.75 -15.32 1.49
C TYR A 183 3.78 -16.82 1.28
N ALA A 184 3.82 -17.23 0.03
CA ALA A 184 3.95 -18.63 -0.37
C ALA A 184 5.30 -18.82 -1.06
N LEU A 185 6.12 -19.72 -0.51
CA LEU A 185 7.36 -20.16 -1.15
C LEU A 185 7.03 -21.17 -2.24
N GLY A 186 7.62 -20.98 -3.42
CA GLY A 186 7.36 -21.79 -4.60
C GLY A 186 8.04 -21.21 -5.83
N PRO A 187 8.03 -21.93 -6.97
CA PRO A 187 8.57 -21.38 -8.21
C PRO A 187 7.77 -20.14 -8.62
N VAL A 188 8.49 -19.12 -9.08
CA VAL A 188 7.95 -17.91 -9.72
C VAL A 188 8.34 -17.98 -11.19
N GLY A 189 7.35 -17.89 -12.08
CA GLY A 189 7.58 -18.03 -13.52
C GLY A 189 8.42 -16.89 -14.10
N ASP A 190 9.10 -17.13 -15.23
CA ASP A 190 9.91 -16.09 -15.89
C ASP A 190 9.08 -14.90 -16.38
N GLU A 191 7.81 -15.14 -16.72
CA GLU A 191 6.85 -14.12 -17.16
C GLU A 191 6.15 -13.37 -16.00
N GLU A 192 6.41 -13.74 -14.73
CA GLU A 192 5.83 -13.02 -13.58
C GLU A 192 6.58 -11.70 -13.33
N ALA A 193 5.86 -10.59 -13.43
CA ALA A 193 6.40 -9.25 -13.18
C ALA A 193 6.58 -8.95 -11.69
N TYR A 194 7.41 -7.96 -11.37
CA TYR A 194 7.57 -7.44 -10.02
C TYR A 194 6.59 -6.32 -9.75
N PHE A 195 6.04 -6.30 -8.53
CA PHE A 195 5.16 -5.23 -8.09
C PHE A 195 5.95 -3.94 -7.81
N HIS A 196 5.46 -2.82 -8.33
CA HIS A 196 6.05 -1.49 -8.13
C HIS A 196 4.97 -0.50 -7.69
N ALA A 197 5.36 0.49 -6.90
CA ALA A 197 4.50 1.62 -6.55
C ALA A 197 5.34 2.86 -6.25
N GLN A 198 4.96 3.99 -6.85
CA GLN A 198 5.60 5.28 -6.65
C GLN A 198 4.62 6.25 -5.99
N PHE A 199 5.16 7.12 -5.14
CA PHE A 199 4.42 8.23 -4.55
C PHE A 199 4.90 9.55 -5.12
N ARG A 200 3.96 10.45 -5.43
CA ARG A 200 4.23 11.82 -5.86
C ARG A 200 3.34 12.78 -5.09
N ARG A 201 3.79 14.03 -4.97
CA ARG A 201 3.02 15.12 -4.39
C ARG A 201 3.46 16.45 -4.98
N THR A 202 2.49 17.25 -5.36
CA THR A 202 2.67 18.65 -5.76
C THR A 202 1.74 19.51 -4.91
N ASN A 203 2.20 20.67 -4.44
CA ASN A 203 1.39 21.55 -3.60
C ASN A 203 1.88 23.02 -3.63
N PRO A 204 1.17 23.94 -4.29
CA PRO A 204 0.05 23.69 -5.21
C PRO A 204 0.54 23.11 -6.55
N LEU A 205 -0.35 22.46 -7.30
CA LEU A 205 -0.12 22.19 -8.72
C LEU A 205 -0.11 23.53 -9.48
N PRO A 206 0.89 23.81 -10.34
CA PRO A 206 0.88 25.01 -11.16
C PRO A 206 -0.35 25.05 -12.08
N TYR A 207 -0.81 26.27 -12.39
CA TYR A 207 -1.97 26.45 -13.25
C TYR A 207 -1.68 25.99 -14.69
N LYS A 208 -2.59 25.18 -15.26
CA LYS A 208 -2.50 24.57 -16.60
C LYS A 208 -1.37 23.54 -16.79
N ASP A 209 -0.84 23.00 -15.70
CA ASP A 209 0.07 21.87 -15.73
C ASP A 209 -0.67 20.58 -15.34
N ASP A 210 -0.33 19.48 -15.99
CA ASP A 210 -0.79 18.16 -15.55
C ASP A 210 -0.04 17.74 -14.28
N TYR A 211 -0.74 17.13 -13.34
CA TYR A 211 -0.16 16.37 -12.25
C TYR A 211 0.42 15.05 -12.75
N THR A 212 1.71 14.80 -12.47
CA THR A 212 2.34 13.52 -12.78
C THR A 212 1.94 12.47 -11.76
N ILE A 213 1.22 11.42 -12.20
CA ILE A 213 0.89 10.25 -11.40
C ILE A 213 2.08 9.28 -11.38
N LEU A 214 2.61 8.95 -12.55
CA LEU A 214 3.70 7.99 -12.74
C LEU A 214 4.62 8.44 -13.87
N ASP A 215 5.93 8.34 -13.66
CA ASP A 215 6.93 8.70 -14.68
C ASP A 215 8.24 7.94 -14.46
N GLY A 216 9.08 7.90 -15.48
CA GLY A 216 10.40 7.26 -15.48
C GLY A 216 10.37 5.73 -15.55
N VAL A 217 9.21 5.13 -15.84
CA VAL A 217 9.07 3.68 -15.99
C VAL A 217 9.59 3.26 -17.35
N ARG A 218 10.53 2.32 -17.37
CA ARG A 218 11.09 1.70 -18.58
C ARG A 218 11.09 0.19 -18.43
N GLY A 219 10.63 -0.50 -19.46
CA GLY A 219 10.45 -1.95 -19.50
C GLY A 219 9.10 -2.35 -20.06
N HIS A 220 8.79 -3.64 -19.96
CA HIS A 220 7.51 -4.22 -20.36
C HIS A 220 6.69 -4.50 -19.10
N GLY A 221 5.46 -4.02 -19.04
CA GLY A 221 4.62 -4.25 -17.88
C GLY A 221 3.19 -3.75 -18.06
N HIS A 222 2.51 -3.68 -16.92
CA HIS A 222 1.11 -3.27 -16.83
C HIS A 222 0.92 -2.27 -15.70
N PHE A 223 0.24 -1.17 -15.99
CA PHE A 223 -0.28 -0.28 -14.97
C PHE A 223 -1.62 -0.81 -14.46
N VAL A 224 -1.67 -1.07 -13.16
CA VAL A 224 -2.79 -1.79 -12.51
C VAL A 224 -3.59 -0.92 -11.56
N GLY A 225 -3.28 0.38 -11.44
CA GLY A 225 -4.12 1.30 -10.69
C GLY A 225 -3.40 2.50 -10.12
N THR A 226 -4.21 3.38 -9.53
CA THR A 226 -3.77 4.58 -8.84
C THR A 226 -4.69 4.87 -7.66
N PHE A 227 -4.10 5.47 -6.64
CA PHE A 227 -4.79 6.14 -5.55
C PHE A 227 -4.41 7.62 -5.61
N MET A 228 -5.40 8.49 -5.51
CA MET A 228 -5.19 9.93 -5.49
C MET A 228 -5.86 10.58 -4.28
N ALA A 229 -5.14 11.53 -3.70
CA ALA A 229 -5.61 12.39 -2.64
C ALA A 229 -5.54 13.83 -3.14
N TRP A 230 -6.69 14.51 -3.17
CA TRP A 230 -6.82 15.87 -3.68
C TRP A 230 -7.24 16.83 -2.58
N GLN A 231 -6.54 17.95 -2.41
CA GLN A 231 -7.04 19.08 -1.62
C GLN A 231 -7.41 20.21 -2.56
N GLN A 232 -8.67 20.61 -2.50
CA GLN A 232 -9.19 21.69 -3.31
C GLN A 232 -8.69 23.04 -2.76
N ASN A 233 -8.21 23.92 -3.64
CA ASN A 233 -7.69 25.24 -3.28
C ASN A 233 -8.50 26.40 -3.89
N SER A 234 -9.58 26.10 -4.62
CA SER A 234 -10.51 27.05 -5.25
C SER A 234 -11.94 26.64 -4.96
N ASP A 235 -12.91 27.53 -5.15
CA ASP A 235 -14.33 27.15 -5.10
C ASP A 235 -14.81 26.68 -6.49
N GLY A 236 -15.87 25.87 -6.52
CA GLY A 236 -16.45 25.29 -7.74
C GLY A 236 -15.98 23.86 -8.05
N TRP A 237 -16.32 23.38 -9.24
CA TRP A 237 -15.94 22.05 -9.69
C TRP A 237 -14.44 21.98 -10.02
N TRP A 238 -13.78 20.89 -9.59
CA TRP A 238 -12.32 20.74 -9.62
C TRP A 238 -11.85 19.55 -10.46
N GLY A 239 -12.75 18.66 -10.87
CA GLY A 239 -12.40 17.38 -11.50
C GLY A 239 -12.50 17.35 -13.03
N GLU A 240 -12.41 18.48 -13.73
CA GLU A 240 -12.42 18.48 -15.21
C GLU A 240 -11.13 17.91 -15.83
N GLY A 241 -10.02 17.84 -15.08
CA GLY A 241 -8.74 17.34 -15.59
C GLY A 241 -8.82 15.86 -16.01
N GLU A 242 -8.20 15.51 -17.13
CA GLU A 242 -8.31 14.18 -17.72
C GLU A 242 -7.14 13.27 -17.38
N PHE A 243 -7.42 12.01 -17.04
CA PHE A 243 -6.39 10.97 -16.97
C PHE A 243 -5.74 10.76 -18.34
N LYS A 244 -4.41 10.75 -18.40
CA LYS A 244 -3.63 10.56 -19.63
C LYS A 244 -2.57 9.50 -19.43
N ALA A 245 -2.49 8.52 -20.35
CA ALA A 245 -1.41 7.54 -20.38
C ALA A 245 -0.67 7.58 -21.72
N PHE A 246 0.63 7.83 -21.63
CA PHE A 246 1.59 7.88 -22.73
C PHE A 246 2.35 6.55 -22.73
N LEU A 247 2.23 5.77 -23.80
CA LEU A 247 2.79 4.43 -23.89
C LEU A 247 3.90 4.41 -24.94
N ASP A 248 4.97 3.68 -24.66
CA ASP A 248 5.94 3.20 -25.66
C ASP A 248 6.50 4.29 -26.61
N GLY A 249 6.85 5.45 -26.05
CA GLY A 249 7.44 6.57 -26.78
C GLY A 249 6.47 7.67 -27.20
N ASP A 250 5.20 7.62 -26.80
CA ASP A 250 4.28 8.74 -26.89
C ASP A 250 4.87 10.03 -26.27
N LYS A 251 4.61 11.18 -26.91
CA LYS A 251 5.17 12.48 -26.48
C LYS A 251 4.08 13.49 -26.16
N GLU A 252 3.55 14.14 -27.19
CA GLU A 252 2.57 15.22 -27.06
C GLU A 252 1.15 14.67 -26.85
N PHE A 253 0.79 13.63 -27.59
CA PHE A 253 -0.53 13.02 -27.53
C PHE A 253 -0.45 11.67 -26.81
N PRO A 254 -1.27 11.45 -25.77
CA PRO A 254 -1.33 10.16 -25.08
C PRO A 254 -2.15 9.16 -25.88
N THR A 255 -1.75 7.89 -25.87
CA THR A 255 -2.56 6.79 -26.40
C THR A 255 -3.92 6.66 -25.70
N ILE A 256 -3.97 6.96 -24.39
CA ILE A 256 -5.22 6.97 -23.61
C ILE A 256 -5.44 8.37 -23.05
N CYS A 257 -6.59 8.97 -23.36
CA CYS A 257 -7.05 10.23 -22.79
C CYS A 257 -8.47 10.02 -22.24
N GLY A 258 -8.67 10.37 -20.97
CA GLY A 258 -9.97 10.38 -20.32
C GLY A 258 -10.79 11.62 -20.69
N THR A 259 -11.94 11.76 -20.02
CA THR A 259 -12.91 12.85 -20.24
C THR A 259 -13.08 13.75 -19.02
N GLY A 260 -12.63 13.30 -17.85
CA GLY A 260 -12.73 13.99 -16.57
C GLY A 260 -12.15 13.12 -15.45
N THR A 261 -11.87 13.73 -14.32
CA THR A 261 -11.33 13.04 -13.14
C THR A 261 -12.38 12.12 -12.54
N GLU A 262 -13.62 12.58 -12.40
CA GLU A 262 -14.72 11.75 -11.89
C GLU A 262 -15.00 10.58 -12.81
N ASP A 263 -14.98 10.82 -14.12
CA ASP A 263 -15.21 9.80 -15.13
C ASP A 263 -14.16 8.69 -15.03
N TYR A 264 -12.88 9.08 -14.87
CA TYR A 264 -11.80 8.12 -14.69
C TYR A 264 -11.98 7.29 -13.42
N PHE A 265 -12.46 7.86 -12.31
CA PHE A 265 -12.70 7.13 -11.06
C PHE A 265 -14.08 6.44 -10.99
N GLY A 266 -14.82 6.40 -12.10
CA GLY A 266 -16.10 5.69 -12.23
C GLY A 266 -17.30 6.43 -11.62
N GLY A 267 -17.14 7.71 -11.34
CA GLY A 267 -18.24 8.62 -11.06
C GLY A 267 -18.81 9.21 -12.35
N ALA A 268 -19.69 10.19 -12.18
CA ALA A 268 -20.19 11.08 -13.22
C ALA A 268 -20.81 12.30 -12.53
N TRP A 269 -20.96 13.42 -13.25
CA TRP A 269 -21.65 14.62 -12.74
C TRP A 269 -21.15 15.04 -11.35
N CYS A 270 -19.83 15.23 -11.25
CA CYS A 270 -19.16 15.64 -10.02
C CYS A 270 -19.26 14.61 -8.85
N PHE A 271 -19.30 13.31 -9.16
CA PHE A 271 -19.46 12.16 -8.24
C PHE A 271 -20.82 12.04 -7.52
N GLY A 272 -21.40 13.15 -7.08
CA GLY A 272 -22.67 13.23 -6.36
C GLY A 272 -22.66 12.69 -4.91
N ALA A 273 -21.98 11.56 -4.65
CA ALA A 273 -21.90 10.94 -3.33
C ALA A 273 -20.62 10.12 -3.15
N ASN A 274 -20.31 9.80 -1.89
CA ASN A 274 -19.21 8.89 -1.56
C ASN A 274 -19.57 7.44 -1.95
N TYR A 275 -18.62 6.72 -2.52
CA TYR A 275 -18.73 5.29 -2.78
C TYR A 275 -17.39 4.58 -2.63
N THR A 276 -17.46 3.30 -2.30
CA THR A 276 -16.32 2.40 -2.31
C THR A 276 -16.78 1.09 -2.95
N ALA A 277 -16.08 0.68 -4.00
CA ALA A 277 -16.40 -0.49 -4.79
C ALA A 277 -15.16 -1.36 -5.04
N PRO A 278 -15.33 -2.61 -5.52
CA PRO A 278 -14.23 -3.56 -5.72
C PRO A 278 -13.06 -3.06 -6.59
N PHE A 279 -13.33 -2.18 -7.57
CA PHE A 279 -12.31 -1.70 -8.51
C PHE A 279 -12.06 -0.20 -8.43
N LEU A 280 -13.00 0.58 -7.90
CA LEU A 280 -12.94 2.04 -7.91
C LEU A 280 -13.72 2.64 -6.73
N GLY A 281 -13.42 3.88 -6.38
CA GLY A 281 -14.02 4.55 -5.22
C GLY A 281 -13.70 6.03 -5.16
N TYR A 282 -14.57 6.77 -4.48
CA TYR A 282 -14.43 8.19 -4.19
C TYR A 282 -15.00 8.51 -2.81
N GLN A 283 -14.28 9.31 -2.02
CA GLN A 283 -14.78 9.86 -0.77
C GLN A 283 -14.35 11.32 -0.59
N ASP A 284 -15.34 12.19 -0.37
CA ASP A 284 -15.14 13.48 0.27
C ASP A 284 -14.94 13.25 1.78
N LEU A 285 -13.78 13.66 2.27
CA LEU A 285 -13.35 13.57 3.67
C LEU A 285 -13.44 14.94 4.38
N THR A 286 -14.26 15.86 3.90
CA THR A 286 -14.52 17.11 4.59
C THR A 286 -15.43 16.85 5.80
N PRO A 287 -15.17 17.44 6.98
CA PRO A 287 -16.07 17.31 8.13
C PRO A 287 -17.49 17.78 7.77
N GLN A 288 -18.49 16.96 8.08
CA GLN A 288 -19.91 17.31 7.90
C GLN A 288 -20.37 18.20 9.08
N ASP A 289 -19.93 19.45 9.15
CA ASP A 289 -20.38 20.38 10.20
C ASP A 289 -21.39 21.43 9.74
N GLN A 290 -21.79 21.44 8.46
CA GLN A 290 -22.82 22.36 7.95
C GLN A 290 -23.88 21.65 7.11
N ALA A 291 -25.14 21.86 7.49
CA ALA A 291 -26.30 21.49 6.69
C ALA A 291 -26.25 22.25 5.35
N GLY A 292 -26.27 21.50 4.25
CA GLY A 292 -26.14 22.04 2.89
C GLY A 292 -24.68 22.16 2.48
N HIS A 293 -24.06 21.05 2.09
CA HIS A 293 -22.69 21.00 1.59
C HIS A 293 -22.65 21.60 0.18
N PRO A 294 -22.12 22.82 -0.04
CA PRO A 294 -21.94 23.31 -1.39
C PRO A 294 -20.79 22.50 -1.96
N MET A 295 -21.03 21.82 -3.08
CA MET A 295 -19.96 21.11 -3.76
C MET A 295 -18.82 22.08 -4.05
N GLY A 296 -17.60 21.62 -3.80
CA GLY A 296 -16.40 22.32 -4.22
C GLY A 296 -16.13 23.62 -3.48
N ARG A 297 -15.86 23.56 -2.17
CA ARG A 297 -15.20 24.68 -1.48
C ARG A 297 -13.72 24.40 -1.33
N HIS A 298 -12.93 25.46 -1.32
CA HIS A 298 -11.54 25.40 -0.91
C HIS A 298 -11.38 24.71 0.47
N GLY A 299 -10.29 23.98 0.63
CA GLY A 299 -10.00 23.18 1.83
C GLY A 299 -10.64 21.80 1.83
N HIS A 300 -11.60 21.50 0.93
CA HIS A 300 -12.16 20.16 0.81
C HIS A 300 -11.07 19.15 0.46
N ARG A 301 -11.19 17.96 1.04
CA ARG A 301 -10.21 16.89 0.88
C ARG A 301 -10.90 15.66 0.35
N HIS A 302 -10.45 15.24 -0.82
CA HIS A 302 -10.98 14.08 -1.52
C HIS A 302 -9.94 12.98 -1.53
N ILE A 303 -10.43 11.75 -1.55
CA ILE A 303 -9.65 10.59 -1.90
C ILE A 303 -10.40 9.79 -2.95
N MET A 304 -9.65 9.15 -3.84
CA MET A 304 -10.19 8.37 -4.93
C MET A 304 -9.20 7.28 -5.32
N TYR A 305 -9.71 6.15 -5.78
CA TYR A 305 -8.87 5.06 -6.27
C TYR A 305 -9.52 4.39 -7.47
N ARG A 306 -8.67 3.86 -8.36
CA ARG A 306 -9.07 2.95 -9.44
C ARG A 306 -7.98 1.90 -9.62
N PHE A 307 -8.38 0.64 -9.68
CA PHE A 307 -7.51 -0.50 -9.92
C PHE A 307 -7.92 -1.20 -11.21
N HIS A 308 -7.03 -1.16 -12.19
CA HIS A 308 -7.17 -1.77 -13.52
C HIS A 308 -6.90 -3.28 -13.47
N LEU A 309 -7.67 -4.01 -12.68
CA LEU A 309 -7.49 -5.46 -12.53
C LEU A 309 -8.03 -6.24 -13.72
N LEU A 310 -9.16 -5.78 -14.28
CA LEU A 310 -9.81 -6.41 -15.44
C LEU A 310 -9.41 -5.74 -16.76
N ASP A 311 -8.87 -4.53 -16.70
CA ASP A 311 -8.52 -3.64 -17.80
C ASP A 311 -7.11 -3.03 -17.67
N PRO A 312 -6.05 -3.83 -17.40
CA PRO A 312 -4.70 -3.30 -17.21
C PRO A 312 -4.21 -2.51 -18.43
N ILE A 313 -3.60 -1.35 -18.20
CA ILE A 313 -2.95 -0.55 -19.25
C ILE A 313 -1.57 -1.15 -19.51
N ARG A 314 -1.35 -1.70 -20.70
CA ARG A 314 -0.14 -2.46 -21.05
C ARG A 314 0.81 -1.63 -21.90
N PHE A 315 2.10 -1.73 -21.63
CA PHE A 315 3.18 -1.02 -22.33
C PHE A 315 4.38 -1.96 -22.49
N GLN A 316 5.15 -1.82 -23.57
CA GLN A 316 6.30 -2.69 -23.89
C GLN A 316 7.67 -2.08 -23.59
N LYS A 317 7.79 -0.76 -23.57
CA LYS A 317 9.06 -0.03 -23.48
C LYS A 317 9.06 1.02 -22.38
N ASP A 318 8.00 1.82 -22.27
CA ASP A 318 7.93 2.90 -21.29
C ASP A 318 6.49 3.34 -21.04
N LEU A 319 6.28 3.95 -19.88
CA LEU A 319 4.99 4.46 -19.43
C LEU A 319 5.16 5.78 -18.68
N ARG A 320 4.35 6.76 -19.06
CA ARG A 320 4.11 7.98 -18.27
C ARG A 320 2.60 8.18 -18.10
N VAL A 321 2.18 8.55 -16.91
CA VAL A 321 0.76 8.79 -16.57
C VAL A 321 0.63 10.15 -15.90
N THR A 322 -0.29 10.96 -16.41
CA THR A 322 -0.60 12.30 -15.89
C THR A 322 -2.11 12.48 -15.70
N MET A 323 -2.50 13.53 -14.99
CA MET A 323 -3.89 13.97 -14.82
C MET A 323 -3.98 15.46 -14.53
#